data_AF-A0A7J3WUL0-F1
#
_entry.id   AF-A0A7J3WUL0-F1
#
_cell.length_a   1.000
_cell.length_b   1.000
_cell.length_c   1.000
_cell.angle_alpha   90.00
_cell.angle_beta   90.00
_cell.angle_gamma   90.00
#
_symmetry.space_group_name_H-M   'P 1'
#
loop_
_entity.id
_entity.type
_entity.pdbx_description
1 polymer ?
#
loop_
_entity_poly.entity_id
_entity_poly.type
_entity_poly.pdbx_seq_one_letter_code
_entity_poly.pdbx_strand_id
1 'polypeptide(L)'
;MMDVGNLNVALLGSAGYGRNLGKKGTESDITFYNLKKGDDTVTFVEPSSYPEKFSSLFYSLSNADYTLFVVSEIDAYFGEMLLAIHYMGIERTAFVLQNYHTAEEIETFRDILPTINGGAST
;
A
#
# COMPACT_ATOMS: atom_id res chain seq x y z
N MET A 1 8.70 34.19 3.93
CA MET A 1 7.78 33.26 4.61
C MET A 1 7.98 31.93 3.93
N MET A 2 8.58 30.94 4.60
CA MET A 2 8.63 29.58 4.06
C MET A 2 7.21 29.02 4.17
N ASP A 3 6.67 28.52 3.06
CA ASP A 3 5.34 27.95 3.02
C ASP A 3 5.39 26.60 3.77
N VAL A 4 4.51 26.43 4.75
CA VAL A 4 4.43 25.18 5.53
C VAL A 4 3.59 24.19 4.72
N GLY A 5 4.24 23.18 4.14
CA GLY A 5 3.55 22.17 3.35
C GLY A 5 2.84 21.16 4.24
N ASN A 6 1.53 21.00 4.06
CA ASN A 6 0.77 19.86 4.56
C ASN A 6 0.41 18.95 3.39
N LEU A 7 0.76 17.67 3.49
CA LEU A 7 0.45 16.67 2.48
C LEU A 7 -0.37 15.53 3.12
N ASN A 8 -1.57 15.29 2.62
CA ASN A 8 -2.37 14.14 3.01
C ASN A 8 -2.15 12.99 2.05
N VAL A 9 -1.78 11.83 2.58
CA VAL A 9 -1.45 10.63 1.80
C VAL A 9 -2.40 9.50 2.20
N ALA A 10 -3.23 9.04 1.27
CA ALA A 10 -3.95 7.77 1.47
C ALA A 10 -2.94 6.62 1.46
N LEU A 11 -2.88 5.83 2.53
CA LEU A 11 -2.02 4.66 2.63
C LEU A 11 -2.86 3.39 2.45
N LEU A 12 -2.66 2.70 1.33
CA LEU A 12 -3.47 1.54 0.93
C LEU A 12 -2.63 0.27 0.82
N GLY A 13 -3.32 -0.88 0.77
CA GLY A 13 -2.71 -2.20 0.61
C GLY A 13 -2.31 -2.80 1.94
N SER A 14 -1.01 -3.06 2.14
CA SER A 14 -0.48 -3.74 3.32
C SER A 14 -0.80 -3.00 4.64
N ALA A 15 -1.70 -3.58 5.44
CA ALA A 15 -2.18 -2.98 6.67
C ALA A 15 -1.08 -2.80 7.72
N GLY A 16 -1.07 -1.65 8.39
CA GLY A 16 -0.11 -1.31 9.44
C GLY A 16 1.23 -0.81 8.93
N TYR A 17 1.42 -0.68 7.61
CA TYR A 17 2.66 -0.18 7.01
C TYR A 17 3.01 1.24 7.50
N GLY A 18 2.00 2.04 7.87
CA GLY A 18 2.19 3.41 8.34
C GLY A 18 3.03 3.53 9.61
N ARG A 19 3.12 2.45 10.41
CA ARG A 19 3.99 2.38 11.60
C ARG A 19 5.47 2.62 11.28
N ASN A 20 5.89 2.28 10.06
CA ASN A 20 7.25 2.48 9.59
C ASN A 20 7.49 3.88 8.99
N LEU A 21 6.42 4.64 8.74
CA LEU A 21 6.49 5.93 8.05
C LEU A 21 6.40 7.13 8.98
N GLY A 22 5.69 7.00 10.12
CA GLY A 22 5.47 8.13 11.01
C GLY A 22 4.95 7.74 12.38
N LYS A 23 4.73 8.75 13.21
CA LYS A 23 4.17 8.58 14.55
C LYS A 23 2.67 8.28 14.44
N LYS A 24 2.26 7.13 14.96
CA LYS A 24 0.84 6.76 15.06
C LYS A 24 0.07 7.79 15.89
N GLY A 25 -1.03 8.27 15.35
CA GLY A 25 -1.96 9.21 15.98
C GLY A 25 -3.26 8.51 16.37
N THR A 26 -4.38 9.11 16.01
CA THR A 26 -5.72 8.56 16.22
C THR A 26 -5.88 7.23 15.49
N GLU A 27 -6.44 6.23 16.17
CA GLU A 27 -6.77 4.91 15.63
C GLU A 27 -8.24 4.61 15.92
N SER A 28 -9.00 4.38 14.86
CA SER A 28 -10.40 3.95 14.91
C SER A 28 -10.70 3.12 13.65
N ASP A 29 -11.76 3.44 12.91
CA ASP A 29 -12.00 2.87 11.58
C ASP A 29 -10.95 3.36 10.55
N ILE A 30 -10.27 4.45 10.87
CA ILE A 30 -9.16 5.05 10.12
C ILE A 30 -8.01 5.27 11.10
N THR A 31 -6.78 4.98 10.66
CA THR A 31 -5.56 5.27 11.43
C THR A 31 -4.75 6.38 10.78
N PHE A 32 -4.31 7.33 11.58
CA PHE A 32 -3.45 8.42 11.15
C PHE A 32 -2.00 8.16 11.55
N TYR A 33 -1.06 8.40 10.63
CA TYR A 33 0.37 8.45 10.94
C TYR A 33 0.93 9.79 10.51
N ASN A 34 1.66 10.45 11.41
CA ASN A 34 2.18 11.79 11.17
C ASN A 34 3.70 11.76 11.07
N LEU A 35 4.24 12.29 9.98
CA LEU A 35 5.66 12.48 9.75
C LEU A 35 5.96 13.96 9.63
N LYS A 36 6.82 14.49 10.51
CA LYS A 36 7.33 15.86 10.40
C LYS A 36 8.70 15.85 9.76
N LYS A 37 8.92 16.72 8.78
CA LYS A 37 10.20 16.89 8.09
C LYS A 37 10.55 18.37 7.99
N GLY A 38 11.27 18.87 9.00
CA GLY A 38 11.47 20.31 9.14
C GLY A 38 10.14 20.99 9.49
N ASP A 39 9.74 21.96 8.67
CA ASP A 39 8.46 22.66 8.81
C ASP A 39 7.30 21.90 8.13
N ASP A 40 7.58 20.98 7.20
CA ASP A 40 6.56 20.23 6.47
C ASP A 40 5.98 19.05 7.29
N THR A 41 4.70 18.76 7.07
CA THR A 41 4.01 17.62 7.69
C THR A 41 3.34 16.73 6.63
N VAL A 42 3.61 15.43 6.72
CA VAL A 42 2.91 14.40 5.94
C VAL A 42 1.98 13.63 6.87
N THR A 43 0.70 13.60 6.54
CA THR A 43 -0.32 12.85 7.26
C THR A 43 -0.75 11.65 6.41
N PHE A 44 -0.38 10.46 6.84
CA PHE A 44 -0.85 9.22 6.23
C PHE A 44 -2.20 8.84 6.83
N VAL A 45 -3.15 8.49 5.96
CA VAL A 45 -4.51 8.09 6.32
C VAL A 45 -4.72 6.65 5.84
N GLU A 46 -4.80 5.72 6.79
CA GLU A 46 -4.93 4.29 6.53
C GLU A 46 -6.36 3.83 6.84
N PRO A 47 -7.07 3.17 5.89
CA PRO A 47 -8.43 2.67 6.11
C PRO A 47 -8.43 1.37 6.93
N SER A 48 -8.24 1.48 8.25
CA SER A 48 -8.01 0.33 9.13
C SER A 48 -9.17 -0.65 9.27
N SER A 49 -10.39 -0.24 8.93
CA SER A 49 -11.57 -1.12 8.91
C SER A 49 -11.98 -1.56 7.50
N TYR A 50 -11.21 -1.27 6.46
CA TYR A 50 -11.39 -1.92 5.16
C TYR A 50 -10.72 -3.30 5.23
N PRO A 51 -11.36 -4.38 4.75
CA PRO A 51 -12.52 -4.41 3.86
C PRO A 51 -13.91 -4.42 4.52
N GLU A 52 -14.03 -4.54 5.84
CA GLU A 52 -15.31 -4.65 6.54
C GLU A 52 -16.20 -3.41 6.39
N LYS A 53 -15.57 -2.23 6.32
CA LYS A 53 -16.21 -0.91 6.19
C LYS A 53 -15.62 -0.16 5.01
N PHE A 54 -16.29 -0.26 3.87
CA PHE A 54 -15.93 0.50 2.65
C PHE A 54 -15.86 2.03 2.88
N SER A 55 -16.62 2.57 3.83
CA SER A 55 -16.57 3.99 4.20
C SER A 55 -15.18 4.45 4.66
N SER A 56 -14.37 3.57 5.26
CA SER A 56 -13.01 3.90 5.69
C SER A 56 -12.07 4.13 4.49
N LEU A 57 -12.20 3.33 3.43
CA LEU A 57 -11.48 3.50 2.17
C LEU A 57 -11.87 4.83 1.49
N PHE A 58 -13.18 5.07 1.37
CA PHE A 58 -13.68 6.31 0.76
C PHE A 58 -13.22 7.55 1.50
N TYR A 59 -13.26 7.54 2.84
CA TYR A 59 -12.76 8.64 3.66
C TYR A 59 -11.27 8.90 3.44
N SER A 60 -10.47 7.83 3.42
CA SER A 60 -9.01 7.92 3.25
C SER A 60 -8.65 8.52 1.89
N LEU A 61 -9.35 8.12 0.84
CA LEU A 61 -9.14 8.65 -0.52
C LEU A 61 -9.68 10.08 -0.70
N SER A 62 -10.84 10.40 -0.14
CA SER A 62 -11.49 11.72 -0.35
C SER A 62 -10.71 12.89 0.21
N ASN A 63 -9.81 12.65 1.16
CA ASN A 63 -8.98 13.68 1.78
C ASN A 63 -7.52 13.64 1.31
N ALA A 64 -7.21 12.81 0.30
CA ALA A 64 -5.84 12.55 -0.11
C ALA A 64 -5.39 13.46 -1.27
N ASP A 65 -4.23 14.08 -1.08
CA ASP A 65 -3.49 14.78 -2.13
C ASP A 65 -2.67 13.81 -2.99
N TYR A 66 -2.35 12.65 -2.40
CA TYR A 66 -1.47 11.61 -2.94
C TYR A 66 -1.91 10.24 -2.42
N THR A 67 -1.69 9.17 -3.19
CA THR A 67 -1.89 7.80 -2.73
C THR A 67 -0.58 7.02 -2.71
N LEU A 68 -0.31 6.35 -1.59
CA LEU A 68 0.77 5.38 -1.46
C LEU A 68 0.15 3.99 -1.35
N PHE A 69 0.32 3.18 -2.40
CA PHE A 69 -0.26 1.85 -2.48
C PHE A 69 0.84 0.79 -2.26
N VAL A 70 0.82 0.16 -1.09
CA VAL A 70 1.78 -0.88 -0.71
C VAL A 70 1.24 -2.25 -1.10
N VAL A 71 1.76 -2.79 -2.19
CA VAL A 71 1.26 -4.01 -2.84
C VAL A 71 2.04 -5.21 -2.33
N SER A 72 1.38 -6.08 -1.56
CA SER A 72 1.91 -7.39 -1.15
C SER A 72 1.45 -8.52 -2.07
N GLU A 73 0.26 -8.38 -2.67
CA GLU A 73 -0.34 -9.36 -3.57
C GLU A 73 -1.30 -8.66 -4.55
N ILE A 74 -1.62 -9.33 -5.65
CA ILE A 74 -2.61 -8.88 -6.64
C ILE A 74 -3.85 -9.76 -6.48
N ASP A 75 -4.76 -9.34 -5.61
CA ASP A 75 -5.99 -10.02 -5.27
C ASP A 75 -7.24 -9.17 -5.62
N ALA A 76 -8.42 -9.61 -5.17
CA ALA A 76 -9.65 -8.86 -5.39
C ALA A 76 -9.64 -7.48 -4.70
N TYR A 77 -9.07 -7.39 -3.49
CA TYR A 77 -8.99 -6.14 -2.73
C TYR A 77 -8.04 -5.14 -3.38
N PHE A 78 -6.92 -5.60 -3.95
CA PHE A 78 -6.04 -4.79 -4.78
C PHE A 78 -6.82 -4.15 -5.94
N GLY A 79 -7.61 -4.95 -6.65
CA GLY A 79 -8.45 -4.47 -7.75
C GLY A 79 -9.50 -3.45 -7.31
N GLU A 80 -10.18 -3.69 -6.19
CA GLU A 80 -11.15 -2.77 -5.60
C GLU A 80 -10.51 -1.42 -5.22
N MET A 81 -9.37 -1.45 -4.53
CA MET A 81 -8.64 -0.24 -4.15
C MET A 81 -8.15 0.54 -5.38
N LEU A 82 -7.68 -0.16 -6.41
CA LEU A 82 -7.24 0.46 -7.67
C LEU A 82 -8.42 1.16 -8.39
N LEU A 83 -9.58 0.50 -8.47
CA LEU A 83 -10.79 1.09 -9.02
C LEU A 83 -11.26 2.30 -8.19
N ALA A 84 -11.15 2.23 -6.86
CA ALA A 84 -11.49 3.35 -5.99
C ALA A 84 -10.57 4.55 -6.23
N ILE A 85 -9.25 4.35 -6.36
CA ILE A 85 -8.30 5.41 -6.72
C ILE A 85 -8.70 6.05 -8.06
N HIS A 86 -8.97 5.22 -9.07
CA HIS A 86 -9.37 5.69 -10.40
C HIS A 86 -10.66 6.51 -10.36
N TYR A 87 -11.68 6.01 -9.66
CA TYR A 87 -12.97 6.68 -9.50
C TYR A 87 -12.85 8.03 -8.78
N MET A 88 -11.95 8.12 -7.79
CA MET A 88 -11.68 9.34 -7.03
C MET A 88 -10.88 10.40 -7.80
N GLY A 89 -10.34 10.05 -8.98
CA GLY A 89 -9.60 10.99 -9.82
C GLY A 89 -8.26 11.44 -9.23
N ILE A 90 -7.66 10.64 -8.35
CA ILE A 90 -6.37 10.97 -7.73
C ILE A 90 -5.24 10.68 -8.74
N GLU A 91 -4.66 11.73 -9.31
CA GLU A 91 -3.63 11.60 -10.34
C GLU A 91 -2.25 11.18 -9.79
N ARG A 92 -1.98 11.47 -8.51
CA ARG A 92 -0.67 11.25 -7.89
C ARG A 92 -0.68 9.99 -7.03
N THR A 93 -0.17 8.89 -7.58
CA THR A 93 -0.08 7.59 -6.89
C THR A 93 1.32 6.99 -7.03
N ALA A 94 1.90 6.49 -5.93
CA ALA A 94 3.08 5.62 -5.97
C ALA A 94 2.72 4.20 -5.52
N PHE A 95 3.40 3.23 -6.12
CA PHE A 95 3.33 1.83 -5.74
C PHE A 95 4.61 1.42 -5.00
N VAL A 96 4.45 0.72 -3.88
CA VAL A 96 5.54 0.05 -3.16
C VAL A 96 5.31 -1.44 -3.30
N LEU A 97 6.14 -2.12 -4.09
CA LEU A 97 6.04 -3.56 -4.30
C LEU A 97 6.77 -4.30 -3.19
N GLN A 98 6.05 -5.08 -2.40
CA GLN A 98 6.64 -5.93 -1.36
C GLN A 98 6.88 -7.34 -1.90
N ASN A 99 7.99 -7.95 -1.47
CA ASN A 99 8.30 -9.37 -1.69
C ASN A 99 8.26 -9.80 -3.17
N TYR A 100 8.47 -8.86 -4.09
CA TYR A 100 8.51 -9.18 -5.52
C TYR A 100 9.89 -9.72 -5.87
N HIS A 101 9.95 -11.02 -6.15
CA HIS A 101 11.14 -11.67 -6.68
C HIS A 101 10.99 -11.83 -8.18
N THR A 102 12.06 -11.48 -8.90
CA THR A 102 12.20 -11.74 -10.32
C THR A 102 12.30 -13.25 -10.56
N ALA A 103 11.89 -13.69 -11.75
CA ALA A 103 12.07 -15.09 -12.16
C ALA A 103 13.54 -15.52 -12.07
N GLU A 104 14.48 -14.61 -12.33
CA GLU A 104 15.93 -14.84 -12.26
C GLU A 104 16.42 -15.10 -10.83
N GLU A 105 15.92 -14.35 -9.85
CA GLU A 105 16.21 -14.59 -8.43
C GLU A 105 15.71 -15.97 -7.98
N ILE A 106 14.57 -16.42 -8.51
CA ILE A 106 14.00 -17.74 -8.21
C ILE A 106 14.79 -18.86 -8.93
N GLU A 107 15.23 -18.63 -10.17
CA GLU A 107 15.96 -19.63 -10.97
C GLU A 107 17.25 -20.08 -10.29
N THR A 108 17.88 -19.21 -9.49
CA THR A 108 19.08 -19.55 -8.68
C THR A 108 18.82 -20.69 -7.68
N PHE A 109 17.58 -20.88 -7.25
CA PHE A 109 17.20 -21.96 -6.34
C PHE A 109 16.75 -23.24 -7.06
N ARG A 110 16.73 -23.26 -8.40
CA ARG A 110 16.29 -24.42 -9.17
C ARG A 110 17.15 -25.66 -8.92
N ASP A 111 18.45 -25.47 -8.76
CA ASP A 111 19.41 -26.57 -8.61
C ASP A 111 19.34 -27.25 -7.23
N ILE A 112 18.69 -26.63 -6.24
CA ILE A 112 18.46 -27.21 -4.90
C ILE A 112 17.07 -27.84 -4.76
N LEU A 113 16.17 -27.60 -5.72
CA LEU A 113 14.85 -28.23 -5.75
C LEU A 113 14.98 -29.62 -6.40
N PRO A 114 14.38 -30.67 -5.80
CA PRO A 114 14.38 -31.98 -6.41
C PRO A 114 13.72 -31.90 -7.79
N THR A 115 14.43 -32.33 -8.83
CA THR A 115 13.87 -32.39 -10.18
C THR A 115 12.72 -33.39 -10.13
N ILE A 116 11.49 -32.91 -10.27
CA ILE A 116 10.34 -33.79 -10.46
C ILE A 116 10.47 -34.34 -11.88
N ASN A 117 11.29 -35.36 -12.04
CA ASN A 117 11.39 -36.13 -13.28
C ASN A 117 10.09 -36.93 -13.41
N GLY A 118 9.04 -36.26 -13.88
CA GLY A 118 7.85 -36.90 -14.42
C GLY A 118 8.25 -37.63 -15.69
N GLY A 119 8.81 -38.83 -15.54
CA GLY A 119 8.92 -39.79 -16.60
C GLY A 119 7.52 -40.17 -17.05
N ALA A 120 6.99 -39.46 -18.04
CA ALA A 120 5.96 -40.00 -18.92
C ALA A 120 6.63 -41.12 -19.75
N SER A 121 6.75 -42.27 -19.11
CA SER A 121 6.95 -43.54 -19.79
C SER A 121 5.54 -44.06 -20.09
N THR A 122 5.31 -44.39 -21.37
CA THR A 122 4.14 -45.07 -21.96
C THR A 122 2.83 -44.31 -22.07
#